data_AF-A0A1R0GN15-F1
#
_entry.id   AF-A0A1R0GN15-F1
#
_cell.length_a   1.000
_cell.length_b   1.000
_cell.length_c   1.000
_cell.angle_alpha   90.00
_cell.angle_beta   90.00
_cell.angle_gamma   90.00
#
_symmetry.space_group_name_H-M   'P 1'
#
loop_
_entity.id
_entity.type
_entity.pdbx_description
1 polymer ?
#
loop_
_entity_poly.entity_id
_entity_poly.type
_entity_poly.pdbx_seq_one_letter_code
_entity_poly.pdbx_strand_id
1 'polypeptide(L)'
;MKQAIISLANLLDKRYSIVTIEALQLATESWEDSTFLLVIPGGRDAFYNRDLGGIAAMKIRNYVRNGGKYLGFCGGGYFGCSRVLFEPNSPLEIIGDRPLGFYPGVCKGAAYPGFNYNNEEKSKVIQISVEKSAFKQQKMSEWMSESDIEYHDVYYNGGGYFADSDYLGNDLLYEIDMDNFNDDIRKSYYTQVLCRYPSDVSDPENRTINVEGAAAIVACQYGKGIAVLTGVHIEFSYKVFISPTNSLLPQDQLNRLKSSERSRQKLFISILHYLGLNVSSDAIDIISATTKKSITPTFIIPMKNVLESDIVHLILQLGEGSLDNIIHDNHNSFDFTLIDSAGPVFIEDVGDIAADSSGVLVNSVPKDDSLAIVMGKRRLIID
;
A
#
# COMPACT_ATOMS: atom_id res chain seq x y z
N MET A 1 -8.05 -0.83 -4.99
CA MET A 1 -7.60 -2.18 -4.56
C MET A 1 -6.77 -2.91 -5.63
N LYS A 2 -7.36 -3.67 -6.58
CA LYS A 2 -6.69 -4.60 -7.53
C LYS A 2 -5.34 -4.15 -8.15
N GLN A 3 -5.19 -2.86 -8.51
CA GLN A 3 -3.95 -2.35 -9.10
C GLN A 3 -2.78 -2.21 -8.12
N ALA A 4 -3.04 -2.01 -6.83
CA ALA A 4 -2.00 -2.06 -5.80
C ALA A 4 -1.39 -3.47 -5.71
N ILE A 5 -2.22 -4.52 -5.71
CA ILE A 5 -1.77 -5.92 -5.71
C ILE A 5 -0.86 -6.19 -6.92
N ILE A 6 -1.35 -5.86 -8.13
CA ILE A 6 -0.62 -6.13 -9.37
C ILE A 6 0.69 -5.36 -9.43
N SER A 7 0.71 -4.07 -9.09
CA SER A 7 1.94 -3.28 -9.15
C SER A 7 2.95 -3.65 -8.05
N LEU A 8 2.51 -3.97 -6.83
CA LEU A 8 3.39 -4.48 -5.78
C LEU A 8 3.93 -5.87 -6.14
N ALA A 9 3.10 -6.81 -6.59
CA ALA A 9 3.55 -8.15 -7.00
C ALA A 9 4.49 -8.13 -8.21
N ASN A 10 4.40 -7.10 -9.07
CA ASN A 10 5.35 -6.87 -10.15
C ASN A 10 6.68 -6.28 -9.64
N LEU A 11 6.65 -5.22 -8.82
CA LEU A 11 7.84 -4.50 -8.36
C LEU A 11 8.62 -5.26 -7.29
N LEU A 12 7.94 -5.86 -6.31
CA LEU A 12 8.58 -6.66 -5.26
C LEU A 12 9.14 -7.96 -5.84
N ASP A 13 10.31 -8.37 -5.33
CA ASP A 13 10.95 -9.64 -5.67
C ASP A 13 10.62 -10.73 -4.62
N LYS A 14 11.20 -11.93 -4.78
CA LYS A 14 10.91 -13.11 -3.94
C LYS A 14 11.27 -12.95 -2.44
N ARG A 15 11.74 -11.76 -2.02
CA ARG A 15 11.95 -11.39 -0.61
C ARG A 15 10.63 -11.06 0.12
N TYR A 16 9.60 -10.67 -0.62
CA TYR A 16 8.29 -10.29 -0.08
C TYR A 16 7.15 -11.09 -0.74
N SER A 17 6.14 -11.42 0.05
CA SER A 17 4.87 -11.97 -0.44
C SER A 17 3.70 -11.05 -0.04
N ILE A 18 2.50 -11.41 -0.47
CA ILE A 18 1.32 -10.55 -0.66
C ILE A 18 0.10 -11.46 -0.39
N VAL A 19 -0.75 -11.14 0.61
CA VAL A 19 -1.92 -11.95 1.03
C VAL A 19 -3.00 -11.02 1.57
N THR A 20 -4.26 -11.11 1.14
CA THR A 20 -5.30 -10.20 1.62
C THR A 20 -5.68 -10.42 3.09
N ILE A 21 -6.11 -9.36 3.78
CA ILE A 21 -6.64 -9.36 5.15
C ILE A 21 -8.01 -8.67 5.21
N GLU A 22 -8.80 -8.93 6.24
CA GLU A 22 -10.08 -8.27 6.49
C GLU A 22 -10.06 -7.35 7.72
N ALA A 23 -10.92 -6.32 7.72
CA ALA A 23 -11.13 -5.38 8.83
C ALA A 23 -11.32 -6.06 10.21
N LEU A 24 -11.99 -7.22 10.23
CA LEU A 24 -12.16 -8.00 11.47
C LEU A 24 -10.83 -8.59 11.96
N GLN A 25 -10.03 -9.19 11.08
CA GLN A 25 -8.71 -9.73 11.40
C GLN A 25 -7.77 -8.61 11.86
N LEU A 26 -7.87 -7.44 11.24
CA LEU A 26 -7.15 -6.24 11.68
C LEU A 26 -7.54 -5.84 13.11
N ALA A 27 -8.80 -5.98 13.52
CA ALA A 27 -9.18 -5.82 14.92
C ALA A 27 -8.66 -6.95 15.83
N THR A 28 -8.74 -8.23 15.42
CA THR A 28 -8.62 -9.38 16.33
C THR A 28 -7.29 -10.14 16.34
N GLU A 29 -6.59 -10.28 15.21
CA GLU A 29 -5.43 -11.18 15.07
C GLU A 29 -4.10 -10.51 15.46
N SER A 30 -3.08 -11.30 15.82
CA SER A 30 -1.74 -10.79 16.18
C SER A 30 -0.86 -10.53 14.94
N TRP A 31 -1.31 -9.63 14.08
CA TRP A 31 -0.60 -9.25 12.87
C TRP A 31 0.59 -8.31 13.14
N GLU A 32 0.61 -7.52 14.23
CA GLU A 32 1.61 -6.46 14.41
C GLU A 32 3.08 -6.94 14.41
N ASP A 33 3.45 -7.87 15.29
CA ASP A 33 4.77 -8.51 15.24
C ASP A 33 5.00 -9.25 13.93
N SER A 34 3.90 -9.66 13.31
CA SER A 34 3.87 -10.38 12.06
C SER A 34 4.26 -9.51 10.89
N THR A 35 4.38 -8.17 10.99
CA THR A 35 4.45 -7.37 9.77
C THR A 35 5.13 -5.89 9.83
N PHE A 36 5.60 -5.23 8.71
CA PHE A 36 6.51 -4.01 8.45
C PHE A 36 6.14 -2.85 7.41
N LEU A 37 5.07 -2.82 6.58
CA LEU A 37 4.60 -1.61 5.79
C LEU A 37 3.10 -1.62 5.40
N LEU A 38 2.25 -0.59 5.67
CA LEU A 38 0.76 -0.62 5.52
C LEU A 38 0.12 0.13 4.35
N VAL A 39 -0.20 -0.58 3.27
CA VAL A 39 -0.73 -0.05 1.99
C VAL A 39 -2.28 -0.07 1.89
N ILE A 40 -2.95 0.85 2.59
CA ILE A 40 -4.41 1.02 2.39
C ILE A 40 -4.64 1.56 0.97
N PRO A 41 -5.43 0.88 0.12
CA PRO A 41 -5.46 1.13 -1.31
C PRO A 41 -6.42 2.27 -1.71
N GLY A 42 -6.40 2.61 -3.00
CA GLY A 42 -7.45 3.43 -3.60
C GLY A 42 -8.84 2.79 -3.43
N GLY A 43 -9.77 3.57 -2.87
CA GLY A 43 -11.17 3.24 -2.58
C GLY A 43 -11.88 4.41 -1.89
N ARG A 44 -13.05 4.17 -1.28
CA ARG A 44 -13.81 5.22 -0.56
C ARG A 44 -13.44 5.25 0.92
N ASP A 45 -12.69 6.27 1.32
CA ASP A 45 -12.24 6.55 2.70
C ASP A 45 -13.34 6.46 3.78
N ALA A 46 -14.58 6.84 3.45
CA ALA A 46 -15.72 6.72 4.36
C ALA A 46 -15.99 5.26 4.82
N PHE A 47 -15.62 4.25 4.03
CA PHE A 47 -15.72 2.85 4.45
C PHE A 47 -14.55 2.46 5.37
N TYR A 48 -13.33 2.93 5.12
CA TYR A 48 -12.18 2.73 6.03
C TYR A 48 -12.48 3.33 7.41
N ASN A 49 -13.01 4.55 7.44
CA ASN A 49 -13.42 5.21 8.68
C ASN A 49 -14.55 4.47 9.42
N ARG A 50 -15.46 3.80 8.69
CA ARG A 50 -16.55 3.00 9.27
C ARG A 50 -16.07 1.66 9.83
N ASP A 51 -15.30 0.91 9.04
CA ASP A 51 -15.00 -0.50 9.30
C ASP A 51 -13.74 -0.68 10.16
N LEU A 52 -12.75 0.20 10.00
CA LEU A 52 -11.47 0.14 10.70
C LEU A 52 -11.42 1.06 11.92
N GLY A 53 -12.32 2.04 12.03
CA GLY A 53 -12.16 3.20 12.91
C GLY A 53 -12.11 2.94 14.42
N GLY A 54 -12.38 1.72 14.87
CA GLY A 54 -12.23 1.28 16.25
C GLY A 54 -10.88 0.59 16.53
N ILE A 55 -10.94 -0.69 16.92
CA ILE A 55 -9.77 -1.46 17.41
C ILE A 55 -8.70 -1.63 16.31
N ALA A 56 -9.10 -1.83 15.04
CA ALA A 56 -8.15 -1.93 13.93
C ALA A 56 -7.32 -0.64 13.79
N ALA A 57 -7.94 0.54 13.78
CA ALA A 57 -7.24 1.82 13.75
C ALA A 57 -6.29 2.02 14.95
N MET A 58 -6.69 1.62 16.16
CA MET A 58 -5.80 1.64 17.34
C MET A 58 -4.55 0.78 17.11
N LYS A 59 -4.71 -0.43 16.58
CA LYS A 59 -3.59 -1.35 16.29
C LYS A 59 -2.71 -0.83 15.16
N ILE A 60 -3.30 -0.30 14.07
CA ILE A 60 -2.60 0.39 12.98
C ILE A 60 -1.72 1.53 13.52
N ARG A 61 -2.25 2.39 14.41
CA ARG A 61 -1.47 3.46 15.05
C ARG A 61 -0.33 2.95 15.91
N ASN A 62 -0.61 1.98 16.78
CA ASN A 62 0.38 1.43 17.72
C ASN A 62 1.54 0.76 16.98
N TYR A 63 1.22 0.02 15.91
CA TYR A 63 2.21 -0.55 15.01
C TYR A 63 3.14 0.50 14.41
N VAL A 64 2.60 1.53 13.73
CA VAL A 64 3.46 2.55 13.09
C VAL A 64 4.27 3.25 14.18
N ARG A 65 3.65 3.65 15.30
CA ARG A 65 4.36 4.23 16.45
C ARG A 65 5.52 3.37 16.95
N ASN A 66 5.40 2.04 16.92
CA ASN A 66 6.42 1.10 17.38
C ASN A 66 7.55 0.80 16.38
N GLY A 67 7.44 1.25 15.13
CA GLY A 67 8.50 1.08 14.12
C GLY A 67 7.98 0.77 12.72
N GLY A 68 6.68 0.50 12.60
CA GLY A 68 6.00 0.16 11.37
C GLY A 68 6.11 1.19 10.25
N LYS A 69 5.62 0.82 9.07
CA LYS A 69 5.52 1.73 7.93
C LYS A 69 4.09 1.75 7.40
N TYR A 70 3.71 2.75 6.60
CA TYR A 70 2.38 2.89 5.96
C TYR A 70 2.53 3.54 4.57
N LEU A 71 1.63 3.25 3.63
CA LEU A 71 1.60 3.75 2.23
C LEU A 71 0.15 3.84 1.71
N GLY A 72 -0.59 4.86 2.16
CA GLY A 72 -2.01 5.03 1.79
C GLY A 72 -2.20 5.63 0.40
N PHE A 73 -2.93 4.93 -0.49
CA PHE A 73 -3.30 5.38 -1.83
C PHE A 73 -4.68 6.04 -1.86
N CYS A 74 -4.77 7.29 -2.27
CA CYS A 74 -6.01 8.08 -2.41
C CYS A 74 -6.87 8.00 -1.14
N GLY A 75 -7.98 7.24 -1.13
CA GLY A 75 -8.78 7.00 0.08
C GLY A 75 -7.98 6.43 1.26
N GLY A 76 -6.99 5.56 1.02
CA GLY A 76 -6.06 5.14 2.07
C GLY A 76 -5.15 6.27 2.54
N GLY A 77 -4.75 7.17 1.64
CA GLY A 77 -4.04 8.40 2.02
C GLY A 77 -4.88 9.31 2.92
N TYR A 78 -6.19 9.40 2.65
CA TYR A 78 -7.14 10.21 3.44
C TYR A 78 -7.34 9.62 4.84
N PHE A 79 -7.55 8.31 4.94
CA PHE A 79 -7.75 7.61 6.21
C PHE A 79 -6.51 7.69 7.13
N GLY A 80 -5.30 7.82 6.54
CA GLY A 80 -4.04 8.08 7.25
C GLY A 80 -3.87 9.51 7.81
N CYS A 81 -4.76 10.45 7.51
CA CYS A 81 -4.71 11.82 8.04
C CYS A 81 -5.35 11.94 9.45
N SER A 82 -5.31 13.14 10.02
CA SER A 82 -6.11 13.52 11.19
C SER A 82 -7.52 13.95 10.81
N ARG A 83 -7.68 14.55 9.61
CA ARG A 83 -8.95 15.06 9.10
C ARG A 83 -9.02 15.04 7.58
N VAL A 84 -10.21 14.82 7.05
CA VAL A 84 -10.55 14.88 5.63
C VAL A 84 -11.55 16.01 5.40
N LEU A 85 -11.35 16.75 4.31
CA LEU A 85 -12.28 17.74 3.78
C LEU A 85 -12.41 17.49 2.27
N PHE A 86 -13.48 16.83 1.87
CA PHE A 86 -13.72 16.43 0.48
C PHE A 86 -15.02 17.06 -0.05
N GLU A 87 -14.94 17.76 -1.18
CA GLU A 87 -16.04 18.36 -1.95
C GLU A 87 -17.16 18.98 -1.08
N PRO A 88 -16.84 19.99 -0.24
CA PRO A 88 -17.76 20.60 0.70
C PRO A 88 -18.92 21.31 -0.02
N ASN A 89 -20.08 21.35 0.62
CA ASN A 89 -21.34 21.88 0.08
C ASN A 89 -21.81 21.15 -1.21
N SER A 90 -21.48 19.86 -1.36
CA SER A 90 -21.83 19.07 -2.55
C SER A 90 -22.43 17.69 -2.20
N PRO A 91 -23.06 16.99 -3.16
CA PRO A 91 -23.50 15.60 -2.99
C PRO A 91 -22.37 14.56 -2.78
N LEU A 92 -21.11 14.99 -2.89
CA LEU A 92 -19.91 14.17 -2.68
C LEU A 92 -19.23 14.46 -1.33
N GLU A 93 -19.83 15.31 -0.49
CA GLU A 93 -19.21 15.83 0.74
C GLU A 93 -18.75 14.72 1.69
N ILE A 94 -17.47 14.75 2.06
CA ILE A 94 -16.92 13.96 3.16
C ILE A 94 -16.04 14.89 4.01
N ILE A 95 -16.60 15.40 5.11
CA ILE A 95 -15.90 16.23 6.09
C ILE A 95 -15.89 15.51 7.43
N GLY A 96 -14.71 15.36 8.03
CA GLY A 96 -14.60 14.83 9.39
C GLY A 96 -13.23 14.27 9.72
N ASP A 97 -13.03 14.00 11.01
CA ASP A 97 -11.77 13.52 11.56
C ASP A 97 -11.53 12.05 11.22
N ARG A 98 -10.25 11.63 11.23
CA ARG A 98 -9.80 10.27 10.93
C ARG A 98 -8.93 9.76 12.08
N PRO A 99 -9.04 8.46 12.42
CA PRO A 99 -8.52 7.95 13.68
C PRO A 99 -7.00 7.80 13.67
N LEU A 100 -6.37 7.62 12.49
CA LEU A 100 -4.95 7.29 12.39
C LEU A 100 -4.05 8.49 12.77
N GLY A 101 -4.30 9.66 12.19
CA GLY A 101 -3.59 10.89 12.52
C GLY A 101 -2.11 10.89 12.15
N PHE A 102 -1.69 10.10 11.15
CA PHE A 102 -0.28 10.04 10.73
C PHE A 102 0.17 11.32 10.05
N TYR A 103 -0.66 11.85 9.14
CA TYR A 103 -0.57 13.25 8.75
C TYR A 103 -1.42 14.09 9.70
N PRO A 104 -0.84 15.02 10.47
CA PRO A 104 -1.57 15.77 11.50
C PRO A 104 -2.44 16.89 10.93
N GLY A 105 -2.24 17.29 9.67
CA GLY A 105 -3.06 18.27 8.96
C GLY A 105 -4.26 17.67 8.22
N VAL A 106 -4.96 18.52 7.47
CA VAL A 106 -6.15 18.15 6.68
C VAL A 106 -5.75 17.66 5.29
N CYS A 107 -6.32 16.54 4.83
CA CYS A 107 -6.34 16.24 3.39
C CYS A 107 -7.56 16.91 2.74
N LYS A 108 -7.30 17.81 1.78
CA LYS A 108 -8.30 18.58 1.04
C LYS A 108 -8.49 17.98 -0.36
N GLY A 109 -9.72 17.67 -0.75
CA GLY A 109 -10.00 17.10 -2.08
C GLY A 109 -11.39 17.40 -2.66
N ALA A 110 -11.66 17.03 -3.91
CA ALA A 110 -10.65 16.59 -4.88
C ALA A 110 -9.80 17.80 -5.33
N ALA A 111 -8.49 17.62 -5.50
CA ALA A 111 -7.53 18.67 -5.83
C ALA A 111 -7.86 19.35 -7.17
N TYR A 112 -8.34 18.55 -8.13
CA TYR A 112 -8.95 19.00 -9.37
C TYR A 112 -10.47 18.74 -9.34
N PRO A 113 -11.31 19.75 -9.66
CA PRO A 113 -12.75 19.69 -9.47
C PRO A 113 -13.46 18.77 -10.47
N GLY A 114 -14.68 18.36 -10.10
CA GLY A 114 -15.60 17.62 -10.97
C GLY A 114 -15.40 16.11 -10.97
N PHE A 115 -14.82 15.54 -9.91
CA PHE A 115 -14.80 14.10 -9.68
C PHE A 115 -16.21 13.50 -9.60
N ASN A 116 -16.35 12.20 -9.87
CA ASN A 116 -17.62 11.47 -9.82
C ASN A 116 -17.40 10.04 -9.31
N TYR A 117 -18.21 9.59 -8.34
CA TYR A 117 -18.14 8.22 -7.82
C TYR A 117 -18.74 7.14 -8.74
N ASN A 118 -19.45 7.55 -9.80
CA ASN A 118 -20.25 6.67 -10.66
C ASN A 118 -19.68 6.49 -12.08
N ASN A 119 -18.66 7.24 -12.48
CA ASN A 119 -17.95 7.06 -13.77
C ASN A 119 -16.50 7.59 -13.71
N GLU A 120 -15.67 7.18 -14.66
CA GLU A 120 -14.26 7.62 -14.78
C GLU A 120 -14.04 8.76 -15.79
N GLU A 121 -15.11 9.40 -16.30
CA GLU A 121 -15.07 10.50 -17.30
C GLU A 121 -14.22 11.71 -16.88
N LYS A 122 -13.90 11.78 -15.60
CA LYS A 122 -13.20 12.88 -14.92
C LYS A 122 -11.88 12.42 -14.28
N SER A 123 -11.54 11.14 -14.47
CA SER A 123 -10.17 10.67 -14.30
C SER A 123 -9.27 11.27 -15.38
N LYS A 124 -7.99 11.45 -15.09
CA LYS A 124 -7.03 12.07 -16.01
C LYS A 124 -5.58 11.69 -15.69
N VAL A 125 -4.71 11.92 -16.66
CA VAL A 125 -3.25 11.84 -16.49
C VAL A 125 -2.70 13.24 -16.23
N ILE A 126 -2.06 13.40 -15.07
CA ILE A 126 -1.50 14.65 -14.56
C ILE A 126 0.00 14.51 -14.34
N GLN A 127 0.71 15.63 -14.32
CA GLN A 127 2.09 15.67 -13.85
C GLN A 127 2.12 15.83 -12.33
N ILE A 128 3.10 15.22 -11.69
CA ILE A 128 3.59 15.57 -10.35
C ILE A 128 5.09 15.87 -10.43
N SER A 129 5.57 16.81 -9.62
CA SER A 129 7.01 17.08 -9.44
C SER A 129 7.56 16.38 -8.19
N VAL A 130 8.85 16.07 -8.18
CA VAL A 130 9.52 15.31 -7.11
C VAL A 130 10.37 16.21 -6.21
N GLU A 131 10.16 16.15 -4.90
CA GLU A 131 10.97 16.86 -3.90
C GLU A 131 12.28 16.10 -3.64
N LYS A 132 13.24 16.29 -4.54
CA LYS A 132 14.54 15.60 -4.58
C LYS A 132 15.30 15.68 -3.24
N SER A 133 15.12 16.75 -2.46
CA SER A 133 15.74 16.95 -1.15
C SER A 133 15.23 15.96 -0.08
N ALA A 134 13.93 15.66 -0.05
CA ALA A 134 13.32 14.79 0.95
C ALA A 134 13.87 13.34 0.87
N PHE A 135 14.06 12.83 -0.34
CA PHE A 135 14.57 11.47 -0.55
C PHE A 135 15.99 11.21 -0.01
N LYS A 136 16.76 12.27 0.31
CA LYS A 136 18.07 12.15 0.99
C LYS A 136 17.97 11.71 2.46
N GLN A 137 16.80 11.82 3.08
CA GLN A 137 16.63 11.44 4.50
C GLN A 137 16.58 9.92 4.70
N GLN A 138 16.35 9.15 3.63
CA GLN A 138 16.34 7.69 3.66
C GLN A 138 17.37 7.15 2.66
N LYS A 139 18.48 6.60 3.17
CA LYS A 139 19.65 6.18 2.37
C LYS A 139 19.32 5.24 1.20
N MET A 140 18.29 4.38 1.35
CA MET A 140 17.89 3.46 0.28
C MET A 140 17.21 4.18 -0.90
N SER A 141 16.64 5.37 -0.69
CA SER A 141 15.98 6.18 -1.72
C SER A 141 16.79 7.40 -2.17
N GLU A 142 17.95 7.66 -1.57
CA GLU A 142 18.81 8.82 -1.81
C GLU A 142 19.14 9.04 -3.31
N TRP A 143 19.25 7.96 -4.08
CA TRP A 143 19.43 7.98 -5.54
C TRP A 143 18.34 8.74 -6.32
N MET A 144 17.12 8.88 -5.78
CA MET A 144 16.06 9.69 -6.39
C MET A 144 16.41 11.18 -6.35
N SER A 145 17.23 11.62 -5.39
CA SER A 145 17.70 13.01 -5.32
C SER A 145 18.64 13.40 -6.48
N GLU A 146 19.25 12.41 -7.13
CA GLU A 146 20.14 12.54 -8.29
C GLU A 146 19.41 12.26 -9.63
N SER A 147 18.10 12.01 -9.60
CA SER A 147 17.31 11.74 -10.81
C SER A 147 17.22 12.97 -11.70
N ASP A 148 17.56 12.83 -13.00
CA ASP A 148 17.31 13.87 -14.02
C ASP A 148 15.82 14.14 -14.23
N ILE A 149 14.95 13.19 -13.85
CA ILE A 149 13.50 13.29 -14.05
C ILE A 149 12.92 14.22 -12.97
N GLU A 150 12.35 15.33 -13.42
CA GLU A 150 11.69 16.34 -12.57
C GLU A 150 10.18 16.09 -12.43
N TYR A 151 9.52 15.69 -13.54
CA TYR A 151 8.07 15.47 -13.62
C TYR A 151 7.72 14.03 -13.99
N HIS A 152 6.67 13.50 -13.37
CA HIS A 152 6.12 12.17 -13.64
C HIS A 152 4.65 12.28 -14.03
N ASP A 153 4.29 11.76 -15.21
CA ASP A 153 2.88 11.60 -15.59
C ASP A 153 2.27 10.40 -14.87
N VAL A 154 1.20 10.63 -14.10
CA VAL A 154 0.52 9.65 -13.24
C VAL A 154 -1.00 9.72 -13.41
N TYR A 155 -1.71 8.63 -13.09
CA TYR A 155 -3.17 8.60 -13.08
C TYR A 155 -3.71 9.36 -11.85
N TYR A 156 -4.84 10.04 -12.04
CA TYR A 156 -5.59 10.76 -11.02
C TYR A 156 -7.07 10.49 -11.20
N ASN A 157 -7.77 10.16 -10.12
CA ASN A 157 -9.21 10.04 -10.08
C ASN A 157 -9.73 10.41 -8.69
N GLY A 158 -10.14 11.67 -8.51
CA GLY A 158 -10.69 12.16 -7.23
C GLY A 158 -9.68 12.34 -6.10
N GLY A 159 -8.38 12.40 -6.40
CA GLY A 159 -7.30 12.61 -5.43
C GLY A 159 -7.31 13.97 -4.73
N GLY A 160 -6.69 14.07 -3.55
CA GLY A 160 -6.60 15.27 -2.73
C GLY A 160 -5.16 15.71 -2.48
N TYR A 161 -4.99 16.88 -1.86
CA TYR A 161 -3.69 17.38 -1.42
C TYR A 161 -3.60 17.49 0.11
N PHE A 162 -2.38 17.42 0.62
CA PHE A 162 -2.11 17.51 2.06
C PHE A 162 -1.89 18.99 2.42
N ALA A 163 -2.90 19.62 3.03
CA ALA A 163 -2.90 21.05 3.30
C ALA A 163 -1.95 21.41 4.45
N ASP A 164 -1.18 22.48 4.29
CA ASP A 164 -0.20 23.02 5.26
C ASP A 164 1.08 22.16 5.49
N SER A 165 1.37 21.20 4.59
CA SER A 165 2.53 20.29 4.72
C SER A 165 3.88 20.99 4.91
N ASP A 166 4.08 22.17 4.30
CA ASP A 166 5.33 22.92 4.40
C ASP A 166 5.54 23.54 5.80
N TYR A 167 4.46 23.88 6.52
CA TYR A 167 4.55 24.30 7.92
C TYR A 167 4.79 23.09 8.82
N LEU A 168 4.04 22.00 8.60
CA LEU A 168 4.12 20.74 9.36
C LEU A 168 5.43 19.93 9.12
N GLY A 169 6.28 20.39 8.19
CA GLY A 169 7.64 19.88 7.98
C GLY A 169 8.75 20.75 8.58
N ASN A 170 8.45 21.99 8.97
CA ASN A 170 9.38 22.88 9.67
C ASN A 170 9.14 22.86 11.19
N ASP A 171 7.88 22.76 11.63
CA ASP A 171 7.53 22.64 13.04
C ASP A 171 7.70 21.19 13.54
N LEU A 172 8.51 21.03 14.59
CA LEU A 172 8.57 19.79 15.38
C LEU A 172 7.29 19.67 16.20
N LEU A 173 6.36 18.82 15.75
CA LEU A 173 5.05 18.69 16.37
C LEU A 173 5.12 17.89 17.68
N TYR A 174 4.82 18.57 18.78
CA TYR A 174 4.80 17.99 20.12
C TYR A 174 3.48 17.25 20.38
N GLU A 175 3.43 15.92 20.20
CA GLU A 175 2.59 15.12 21.11
C GLU A 175 3.25 15.22 22.50
N ILE A 176 2.54 15.75 23.49
CA ILE A 176 2.89 15.55 24.89
C ILE A 176 2.43 14.13 25.23
N ASP A 177 3.37 13.19 25.28
CA ASP A 177 3.12 11.85 25.84
C ASP A 177 2.88 12.00 27.35
N MET A 178 1.60 12.07 27.72
CA MET A 178 1.17 12.21 29.12
C MET A 178 1.61 11.03 30.00
N ASP A 179 1.99 9.90 29.40
CA ASP A 179 2.46 8.70 30.09
C ASP A 179 4.00 8.60 30.15
N ASN A 180 4.77 9.44 29.43
CA ASN A 180 6.25 9.48 29.48
C ASN A 180 6.85 10.90 29.53
N PHE A 181 7.23 11.32 30.75
CA PHE A 181 8.09 12.49 30.98
C PHE A 181 9.58 12.22 30.64
N ASN A 182 9.90 11.92 29.37
CA ASN A 182 11.29 11.73 28.89
C ASN A 182 11.65 12.68 27.74
N ASP A 183 12.75 13.42 27.90
CA ASP A 183 13.18 14.53 27.04
C ASP A 183 13.58 14.13 25.59
N ASP A 184 13.86 12.85 25.35
CA ASP A 184 14.26 12.33 24.03
C ASP A 184 13.11 12.20 23.01
N ILE A 185 11.85 12.32 23.45
CA ILE A 185 10.65 12.19 22.58
C ILE A 185 10.48 13.40 21.64
N ARG A 186 11.22 14.50 21.85
CA ARG A 186 11.13 15.80 21.15
C ARG A 186 11.41 15.82 19.62
N LYS A 187 11.46 14.66 18.95
CA LYS A 187 11.64 14.53 17.48
C LYS A 187 10.76 13.47 16.81
N SER A 188 9.75 12.94 17.51
CA SER A 188 9.01 11.75 17.04
C SER A 188 7.99 11.99 15.91
N TYR A 189 7.72 13.24 15.54
CA TYR A 189 6.72 13.59 14.52
C TYR A 189 7.20 14.75 13.63
N TYR A 190 7.15 14.54 12.31
CA TYR A 190 7.37 15.54 11.27
C TYR A 190 6.72 15.08 9.96
N THR A 191 6.41 16.01 9.04
CA THR A 191 6.04 15.67 7.65
C THR A 191 7.10 16.11 6.65
N GLN A 192 7.28 15.35 5.58
CA GLN A 192 7.99 15.76 4.37
C GLN A 192 7.06 15.65 3.16
N VAL A 193 7.07 16.67 2.31
CA VAL A 193 6.52 16.52 0.95
C VAL A 193 7.51 15.69 0.13
N LEU A 194 7.03 14.61 -0.48
CA LEU A 194 7.80 13.81 -1.45
C LEU A 194 7.52 14.22 -2.88
N CYS A 195 6.27 14.59 -3.19
CA CYS A 195 5.86 15.08 -4.50
C CYS A 195 4.78 16.16 -4.39
N ARG A 196 4.72 17.07 -5.37
CA ARG A 196 3.69 18.12 -5.48
C ARG A 196 2.89 18.01 -6.76
N TYR A 197 1.68 18.55 -6.74
CA TYR A 197 0.99 18.99 -7.95
C TYR A 197 1.67 20.28 -8.45
N PRO A 198 2.09 20.39 -9.71
CA PRO A 198 2.80 21.56 -10.21
C PRO A 198 1.88 22.75 -10.51
N SER A 199 0.62 22.48 -10.86
CA SER A 199 -0.35 23.50 -11.29
C SER A 199 -1.80 23.04 -11.13
N ASP A 200 -2.71 24.01 -11.30
CA ASP A 200 -4.16 23.86 -11.53
C ASP A 200 -4.97 23.18 -10.40
N VAL A 201 -4.37 22.98 -9.23
CA VAL A 201 -5.10 22.57 -8.02
C VAL A 201 -5.91 23.76 -7.50
N SER A 202 -7.15 23.49 -7.11
CA SER A 202 -8.06 24.48 -6.53
C SER A 202 -8.51 24.06 -5.13
N ASP A 203 -8.66 25.01 -4.22
CA ASP A 203 -9.15 24.69 -2.87
C ASP A 203 -10.61 24.20 -2.96
N PRO A 204 -10.95 23.03 -2.39
CA PRO A 204 -12.33 22.52 -2.41
C PRO A 204 -13.32 23.40 -1.65
N GLU A 205 -12.90 24.19 -0.66
CA GLU A 205 -13.76 25.14 0.05
C GLU A 205 -14.08 26.39 -0.81
N ASN A 206 -13.17 26.77 -1.72
CA ASN A 206 -13.42 27.81 -2.70
C ASN A 206 -12.65 27.57 -4.01
N ARG A 207 -13.38 27.06 -5.01
CA ARG A 207 -12.86 26.71 -6.34
C ARG A 207 -12.31 27.88 -7.17
N THR A 208 -12.40 29.14 -6.69
CA THR A 208 -11.69 30.28 -7.31
C THR A 208 -10.29 30.51 -6.76
N ILE A 209 -9.86 29.77 -5.73
CA ILE A 209 -8.52 29.87 -5.13
C ILE A 209 -7.66 28.73 -5.69
N ASN A 210 -6.57 29.08 -6.37
CA ASN A 210 -5.54 28.13 -6.77
C ASN A 210 -4.60 27.82 -5.59
N VAL A 211 -4.12 26.59 -5.50
CA VAL A 211 -3.20 26.12 -4.45
C VAL A 211 -1.86 25.79 -5.09
N GLU A 212 -0.97 26.78 -5.14
CA GLU A 212 0.38 26.61 -5.69
C GLU A 212 1.20 25.63 -4.85
N GLY A 213 1.95 24.72 -5.51
CA GLY A 213 2.82 23.76 -4.83
C GLY A 213 2.10 22.75 -3.92
N ALA A 214 0.80 22.51 -4.12
CA ALA A 214 0.01 21.60 -3.29
C ALA A 214 0.65 20.20 -3.16
N ALA A 215 0.83 19.71 -1.92
CA ALA A 215 1.49 18.44 -1.65
C ALA A 215 0.63 17.25 -2.14
N ALA A 216 1.17 16.47 -3.08
CA ALA A 216 0.50 15.32 -3.70
C ALA A 216 0.88 13.99 -3.04
N ILE A 217 2.10 13.89 -2.51
CA ILE A 217 2.61 12.75 -1.74
C ILE A 217 3.39 13.31 -0.54
N VAL A 218 3.08 12.81 0.65
CA VAL A 218 3.79 13.15 1.90
C VAL A 218 4.34 11.90 2.59
N ALA A 219 5.42 12.06 3.34
CA ALA A 219 5.95 11.07 4.27
C ALA A 219 5.93 11.65 5.69
N CYS A 220 5.23 10.99 6.59
CA CYS A 220 5.04 11.42 7.98
C CYS A 220 5.80 10.48 8.90
N GLN A 221 6.78 10.99 9.66
CA GLN A 221 7.36 10.25 10.77
C GLN A 221 6.32 10.18 11.88
N TYR A 222 6.07 8.98 12.40
CA TYR A 222 5.06 8.76 13.43
C TYR A 222 5.60 7.79 14.49
N GLY A 223 6.07 8.34 15.62
CA GLY A 223 6.82 7.59 16.61
C GLY A 223 8.14 7.08 16.02
N LYS A 224 8.31 5.76 15.96
CA LYS A 224 9.44 5.08 15.30
C LYS A 224 9.15 4.73 13.83
N GLY A 225 7.91 4.92 13.38
CA GLY A 225 7.43 4.53 12.06
C GLY A 225 7.37 5.64 11.03
N ILE A 226 7.03 5.28 9.80
CA ILE A 226 6.90 6.22 8.66
C ILE A 226 5.62 5.90 7.87
N ALA A 227 4.72 6.86 7.74
CA ALA A 227 3.55 6.77 6.89
C ALA A 227 3.70 7.63 5.65
N VAL A 228 3.82 7.02 4.47
CA VAL A 228 3.62 7.72 3.20
C VAL A 228 2.13 7.77 2.90
N LEU A 229 1.63 8.93 2.48
CA LEU A 229 0.26 9.13 2.02
C LEU A 229 0.32 9.76 0.63
N THR A 230 -0.49 9.31 -0.31
CA THR A 230 -0.56 9.88 -1.67
C THR A 230 -2.00 10.16 -2.08
N GLY A 231 -2.26 11.37 -2.59
CA GLY A 231 -3.50 11.70 -3.28
C GLY A 231 -3.55 11.20 -4.72
N VAL A 232 -2.41 10.84 -5.31
CA VAL A 232 -2.29 10.40 -6.70
C VAL A 232 -2.04 8.89 -6.83
N HIS A 233 -2.40 8.33 -7.99
CA HIS A 233 -2.30 6.90 -8.23
C HIS A 233 -1.01 6.52 -8.94
N ILE A 234 0.10 6.53 -8.20
CA ILE A 234 1.40 6.02 -8.69
C ILE A 234 1.39 4.51 -8.93
N GLU A 235 0.39 3.76 -8.45
CA GLU A 235 0.24 2.32 -8.61
C GLU A 235 -0.43 1.91 -9.93
N PHE A 236 -1.15 2.80 -10.62
CA PHE A 236 -1.86 2.49 -11.87
C PHE A 236 -0.94 2.49 -13.10
N SER A 237 -0.88 1.37 -13.83
CA SER A 237 -0.15 1.23 -15.10
C SER A 237 -1.02 1.63 -16.29
N TYR A 238 -0.41 2.17 -17.35
CA TYR A 238 -1.08 2.41 -18.63
C TYR A 238 -1.76 1.14 -19.20
N LYS A 239 -1.25 -0.06 -18.86
CA LYS A 239 -1.78 -1.37 -19.28
C LYS A 239 -3.23 -1.60 -18.87
N VAL A 240 -3.68 -0.98 -17.77
CA VAL A 240 -5.06 -1.10 -17.23
C VAL A 240 -6.10 -0.56 -18.21
N PHE A 241 -5.74 0.50 -18.95
CA PHE A 241 -6.65 1.27 -19.81
C PHE A 241 -6.67 0.77 -21.27
N ILE A 242 -5.99 -0.34 -21.58
CA ILE A 242 -5.93 -0.96 -22.92
C ILE A 242 -6.98 -2.09 -23.06
N SER A 243 -8.01 -2.11 -22.20
CA SER A 243 -9.11 -3.08 -22.32
C SER A 243 -9.86 -2.90 -23.66
N PRO A 244 -10.11 -3.97 -24.43
CA PRO A 244 -10.85 -3.89 -25.71
C PRO A 244 -12.28 -3.34 -25.61
N THR A 245 -12.85 -3.29 -24.40
CA THR A 245 -14.27 -2.97 -24.17
C THR A 245 -14.55 -1.52 -23.75
N ASN A 246 -13.54 -0.75 -23.32
CA ASN A 246 -13.61 0.71 -23.14
C ASN A 246 -12.22 1.27 -22.76
N SER A 247 -11.73 2.26 -23.51
CA SER A 247 -10.60 3.11 -23.07
C SER A 247 -11.15 4.23 -22.19
N LEU A 248 -10.99 4.11 -20.87
CA LEU A 248 -11.50 5.08 -19.89
C LEU A 248 -10.73 6.42 -19.90
N LEU A 249 -9.53 6.44 -20.52
CA LEU A 249 -8.72 7.64 -20.73
C LEU A 249 -8.68 8.03 -22.22
N PRO A 250 -8.60 9.35 -22.54
CA PRO A 250 -8.26 9.84 -23.87
C PRO A 250 -6.90 9.32 -24.37
N GLN A 251 -6.78 9.15 -25.69
CA GLN A 251 -5.61 8.50 -26.31
C GLN A 251 -4.28 9.27 -26.10
N ASP A 252 -4.33 10.60 -26.05
CA ASP A 252 -3.18 11.46 -25.73
C ASP A 252 -2.70 11.25 -24.28
N GLN A 253 -3.64 11.13 -23.34
CA GLN A 253 -3.35 10.86 -21.93
C GLN A 253 -2.83 9.45 -21.73
N LEU A 254 -3.41 8.46 -22.42
CA LEU A 254 -2.92 7.09 -22.44
C LEU A 254 -1.50 6.99 -23.01
N ASN A 255 -1.19 7.76 -24.05
CA ASN A 255 0.16 7.85 -24.61
C ASN A 255 1.15 8.46 -23.62
N ARG A 256 0.76 9.53 -22.92
CA ARG A 256 1.53 10.14 -21.82
C ARG A 256 1.85 9.14 -20.71
N LEU A 257 0.84 8.51 -20.12
CA LEU A 257 1.00 7.49 -19.06
C LEU A 257 1.82 6.28 -19.52
N LYS A 258 1.74 5.90 -20.80
CA LYS A 258 2.58 4.86 -21.40
C LYS A 258 4.05 5.30 -21.52
N SER A 259 4.30 6.56 -21.88
CA SER A 259 5.66 7.10 -21.98
C SER A 259 6.33 7.31 -20.61
N SER A 260 5.56 7.63 -19.58
CA SER A 260 6.06 7.80 -18.20
C SER A 260 6.16 6.48 -17.41
N GLU A 261 5.70 5.34 -17.93
CA GLU A 261 5.63 4.08 -17.17
C GLU A 261 6.94 3.72 -16.45
N ARG A 262 8.10 3.89 -17.11
CA ARG A 262 9.42 3.63 -16.50
C ARG A 262 9.77 4.63 -15.38
N SER A 263 9.37 5.90 -15.52
CA SER A 263 9.63 6.91 -14.48
C SER A 263 8.64 6.80 -13.31
N ARG A 264 7.36 6.52 -13.58
CA ARG A 264 6.34 6.15 -12.58
C ARG A 264 6.81 4.97 -11.73
N GLN A 265 7.32 3.90 -12.36
CA GLN A 265 7.87 2.75 -11.65
C GLN A 265 9.12 3.11 -10.82
N LYS A 266 10.04 3.95 -11.33
CA LYS A 266 11.16 4.47 -10.52
C LYS A 266 10.68 5.23 -9.28
N LEU A 267 9.67 6.10 -9.40
CA LEU A 267 9.11 6.85 -8.26
C LEU A 267 8.44 5.92 -7.24
N PHE A 268 7.72 4.89 -7.69
CA PHE A 268 7.14 3.91 -6.77
C PHE A 268 8.25 3.12 -6.06
N ILE A 269 9.31 2.68 -6.75
CA ILE A 269 10.47 2.04 -6.11
C ILE A 269 11.17 2.99 -5.11
N SER A 270 11.35 4.29 -5.41
CA SER A 270 11.96 5.21 -4.45
C SER A 270 11.11 5.41 -3.20
N ILE A 271 9.78 5.39 -3.32
CA ILE A 271 8.86 5.42 -2.18
C ILE A 271 8.95 4.12 -1.36
N LEU A 272 8.96 2.95 -1.99
CA LEU A 272 9.17 1.68 -1.30
C LEU A 272 10.54 1.63 -0.58
N HIS A 273 11.59 2.20 -1.19
CA HIS A 273 12.91 2.35 -0.57
C HIS A 273 12.92 3.37 0.57
N TYR A 274 12.16 4.47 0.49
CA TYR A 274 11.98 5.44 1.57
C TYR A 274 11.32 4.77 2.79
N LEU A 275 10.41 3.83 2.53
CA LEU A 275 9.77 2.98 3.53
C LEU A 275 10.68 1.81 4.00
N GLY A 276 11.89 1.68 3.44
CA GLY A 276 12.92 0.71 3.83
C GLY A 276 12.85 -0.66 3.12
N LEU A 277 11.97 -0.85 2.15
CA LEU A 277 11.90 -2.10 1.38
C LEU A 277 13.09 -2.20 0.42
N ASN A 278 13.70 -3.38 0.38
CA ASN A 278 14.76 -3.69 -0.57
C ASN A 278 14.13 -4.18 -1.88
N VAL A 279 14.06 -3.31 -2.89
CA VAL A 279 13.56 -3.66 -4.23
C VAL A 279 14.74 -3.59 -5.21
N SER A 280 14.80 -4.51 -6.19
CA SER A 280 15.85 -4.41 -7.20
C SER A 280 15.51 -3.30 -8.20
N SER A 281 16.50 -2.48 -8.58
CA SER A 281 16.45 -1.60 -9.75
C SER A 281 15.99 -2.36 -11.00
N ASP A 282 16.47 -3.60 -11.13
CA ASP A 282 16.32 -4.46 -12.29
C ASP A 282 14.89 -5.00 -12.42
N ALA A 283 14.06 -4.86 -11.37
CA ALA A 283 12.65 -5.20 -11.41
C ALA A 283 11.94 -4.48 -12.57
N ILE A 284 12.29 -3.21 -12.85
CA ILE A 284 11.74 -2.42 -13.97
C ILE A 284 12.03 -3.09 -15.32
N ASP A 285 13.25 -3.60 -15.51
CA ASP A 285 13.66 -4.26 -16.75
C ASP A 285 13.10 -5.68 -16.86
N ILE A 286 12.97 -6.41 -15.74
CA ILE A 286 12.32 -7.74 -15.67
C ILE A 286 10.82 -7.64 -16.00
N ILE A 287 10.10 -6.65 -15.44
CA ILE A 287 8.68 -6.33 -15.73
C ILE A 287 8.48 -5.92 -17.20
N SER A 288 9.51 -5.34 -17.82
CA SER A 288 9.50 -4.97 -19.24
C SER A 288 9.74 -6.18 -20.15
N ALA A 289 10.55 -7.15 -19.72
CA ALA A 289 10.96 -8.32 -20.49
C ALA A 289 10.05 -9.55 -20.35
N THR A 290 9.31 -9.70 -19.25
CA THR A 290 8.52 -10.91 -18.97
C THR A 290 7.12 -10.65 -18.41
N THR A 291 6.14 -11.43 -18.88
CA THR A 291 4.86 -11.61 -18.19
C THR A 291 5.10 -12.44 -16.92
N LYS A 292 5.37 -11.76 -15.80
CA LYS A 292 5.59 -12.39 -14.48
C LYS A 292 4.41 -13.31 -14.15
N LYS A 293 4.65 -14.63 -14.09
CA LYS A 293 3.66 -15.64 -13.68
C LYS A 293 3.22 -15.30 -12.25
N SER A 294 1.93 -15.41 -11.94
CA SER A 294 1.44 -15.08 -10.58
C SER A 294 2.16 -15.95 -9.55
N ILE A 295 2.79 -15.34 -8.56
CA ILE A 295 3.44 -16.06 -7.47
C ILE A 295 2.37 -16.37 -6.43
N THR A 296 1.84 -17.60 -6.49
CA THR A 296 0.99 -18.16 -5.43
C THR A 296 1.76 -18.09 -4.10
N PRO A 297 1.20 -17.48 -3.03
CA PRO A 297 1.80 -17.57 -1.71
C PRO A 297 1.81 -19.02 -1.22
N THR A 298 3.01 -19.59 -1.11
CA THR A 298 3.24 -20.92 -0.56
C THR A 298 3.69 -20.82 0.90
N PHE A 299 2.86 -21.33 1.80
CA PHE A 299 3.18 -21.48 3.22
C PHE A 299 3.77 -22.87 3.45
N ILE A 300 4.84 -22.95 4.24
CA ILE A 300 5.39 -24.21 4.76
C ILE A 300 5.13 -24.19 6.27
N ILE A 301 4.39 -25.18 6.77
CA ILE A 301 4.15 -25.39 8.20
C ILE A 301 5.10 -26.51 8.68
N PRO A 302 6.23 -26.19 9.34
CA PRO A 302 7.15 -27.19 9.87
C PRO A 302 6.59 -27.79 11.16
N MET A 303 6.27 -29.09 11.14
CA MET A 303 5.71 -29.78 12.31
C MET A 303 6.81 -30.55 13.04
N LYS A 304 7.23 -30.04 14.20
CA LYS A 304 8.30 -30.62 15.02
C LYS A 304 7.76 -31.03 16.39
N ASN A 305 8.05 -32.27 16.78
CA ASN A 305 7.58 -32.90 18.03
C ASN A 305 6.03 -32.99 18.15
N VAL A 306 5.32 -32.94 17.02
CA VAL A 306 3.87 -33.19 16.93
C VAL A 306 3.65 -34.71 16.84
N LEU A 307 2.60 -35.25 17.45
CA LEU A 307 2.28 -36.67 17.32
C LEU A 307 1.69 -36.95 15.93
N GLU A 308 1.98 -38.13 15.39
CA GLU A 308 1.44 -38.58 14.09
C GLU A 308 -0.10 -38.58 14.07
N SER A 309 -0.73 -38.88 15.21
CA SER A 309 -2.19 -38.75 15.42
C SER A 309 -2.71 -37.34 15.16
N ASP A 310 -1.95 -36.32 15.56
CA ASP A 310 -2.39 -34.93 15.56
C ASP A 310 -2.20 -34.35 14.15
N ILE A 311 -1.15 -34.80 13.43
CA ILE A 311 -0.95 -34.57 12.00
C ILE A 311 -2.10 -35.18 11.20
N VAL A 312 -2.47 -36.43 11.48
CA VAL A 312 -3.61 -37.11 10.82
C VAL A 312 -4.92 -36.38 11.13
N HIS A 313 -5.16 -35.96 12.37
CA HIS A 313 -6.34 -35.18 12.73
C HIS A 313 -6.41 -33.82 12.00
N LEU A 314 -5.28 -33.10 11.90
CA LEU A 314 -5.21 -31.84 11.15
C LEU A 314 -5.52 -32.07 9.66
N ILE A 315 -4.95 -33.10 9.04
CA ILE A 315 -5.21 -33.44 7.63
C ILE A 315 -6.66 -33.87 7.40
N LEU A 316 -7.28 -34.58 8.35
CA LEU A 316 -8.72 -34.91 8.28
C LEU A 316 -9.59 -33.65 8.39
N GLN A 317 -9.27 -32.72 9.29
CA GLN A 317 -10.00 -31.45 9.44
C GLN A 317 -9.86 -30.52 8.21
N LEU A 318 -8.67 -30.49 7.59
CA LEU A 318 -8.45 -29.81 6.30
C LEU A 318 -9.22 -30.52 5.16
N GLY A 319 -9.27 -31.86 5.21
CA GLY A 319 -9.99 -32.70 4.26
C GLY A 319 -11.51 -32.52 4.28
N GLU A 320 -12.12 -32.44 5.47
CA GLU A 320 -13.58 -32.34 5.70
C GLU A 320 -14.26 -31.13 5.02
N GLY A 321 -13.48 -30.09 4.66
CA GLY A 321 -13.94 -28.91 3.93
C GLY A 321 -13.37 -28.74 2.51
N SER A 322 -12.76 -29.78 1.92
CA SER A 322 -11.99 -29.67 0.67
C SER A 322 -12.54 -30.51 -0.49
N LEU A 323 -12.14 -30.13 -1.72
CA LEU A 323 -12.30 -30.92 -2.94
C LEU A 323 -10.93 -31.06 -3.60
N ASP A 324 -10.48 -32.29 -3.84
CA ASP A 324 -9.16 -32.60 -4.44
C ASP A 324 -7.98 -31.87 -3.74
N ASN A 325 -7.97 -31.89 -2.40
CA ASN A 325 -7.06 -31.15 -1.51
C ASN A 325 -7.13 -29.60 -1.63
N ILE A 326 -8.12 -29.05 -2.32
CA ILE A 326 -8.37 -27.61 -2.40
C ILE A 326 -9.47 -27.24 -1.40
N ILE A 327 -9.10 -26.49 -0.37
CA ILE A 327 -10.06 -25.83 0.53
C ILE A 327 -10.54 -24.55 -0.17
N HIS A 328 -11.85 -24.34 -0.24
CA HIS A 328 -12.43 -23.08 -0.70
C HIS A 328 -13.03 -22.33 0.49
N ASP A 329 -12.57 -21.10 0.71
CA ASP A 329 -13.33 -20.10 1.48
C ASP A 329 -14.04 -19.13 0.49
N ASN A 330 -14.65 -18.07 1.02
CA ASN A 330 -15.39 -17.10 0.22
C ASN A 330 -14.50 -16.24 -0.70
N HIS A 331 -13.21 -16.10 -0.39
CA HIS A 331 -12.29 -15.11 -0.95
C HIS A 331 -11.03 -15.73 -1.58
N ASN A 332 -10.71 -16.98 -1.25
CA ASN A 332 -9.49 -17.70 -1.63
C ASN A 332 -9.77 -19.15 -2.06
N SER A 333 -8.72 -19.84 -2.48
CA SER A 333 -8.67 -21.29 -2.64
C SER A 333 -7.29 -21.76 -2.25
N PHE A 334 -7.21 -22.72 -1.32
CA PHE A 334 -5.97 -23.22 -0.74
C PHE A 334 -5.77 -24.68 -1.13
N ASP A 335 -4.88 -24.94 -2.07
CA ASP A 335 -4.33 -26.29 -2.31
C ASP A 335 -3.39 -26.63 -1.13
N PHE A 336 -3.59 -27.78 -0.48
CA PHE A 336 -2.70 -28.27 0.58
C PHE A 336 -2.09 -29.63 0.22
N THR A 337 -0.81 -29.81 0.54
CA THR A 337 -0.09 -31.07 0.30
C THR A 337 0.84 -31.39 1.47
N LEU A 338 0.78 -32.62 1.97
CA LEU A 338 1.69 -33.12 3.00
C LEU A 338 3.00 -33.62 2.35
N ILE A 339 4.13 -33.10 2.81
CA ILE A 339 5.47 -33.58 2.45
C ILE A 339 5.92 -34.59 3.51
N ASP A 340 6.21 -35.82 3.06
CA ASP A 340 7.01 -36.78 3.80
C ASP A 340 8.49 -36.66 3.38
N SER A 341 9.41 -36.76 4.35
CA SER A 341 10.85 -36.51 4.19
C SER A 341 11.63 -37.64 3.50
N ALA A 342 10.94 -38.62 2.91
CA ALA A 342 11.52 -39.84 2.34
C ALA A 342 12.10 -39.69 0.91
N GLY A 343 11.96 -38.53 0.25
CA GLY A 343 12.49 -38.32 -1.10
C GLY A 343 12.45 -36.87 -1.59
N PRO A 344 13.14 -36.54 -2.70
CA PRO A 344 13.14 -35.20 -3.28
C PRO A 344 11.78 -34.85 -3.88
N VAL A 345 11.14 -33.81 -3.34
CA VAL A 345 9.88 -33.27 -3.88
C VAL A 345 10.19 -32.38 -5.09
N PHE A 346 9.94 -32.91 -6.29
CA PHE A 346 10.06 -32.14 -7.54
C PHE A 346 8.87 -31.18 -7.71
N ILE A 347 8.99 -29.98 -7.12
CA ILE A 347 8.16 -28.83 -7.50
C ILE A 347 8.72 -28.29 -8.83
N GLU A 348 7.90 -28.27 -9.89
CA GLU A 348 8.28 -27.59 -11.13
C GLU A 348 8.45 -26.09 -10.88
N ASP A 349 9.71 -25.63 -10.93
CA ASP A 349 10.19 -24.28 -10.59
C ASP A 349 9.91 -23.81 -9.14
N VAL A 350 10.72 -24.27 -8.18
CA VAL A 350 12.01 -23.57 -7.88
C VAL A 350 12.75 -24.22 -6.68
N GLY A 351 13.98 -24.68 -6.93
CA GLY A 351 15.14 -24.62 -6.01
C GLY A 351 15.11 -25.48 -4.74
N ASP A 352 16.12 -26.35 -4.59
CA ASP A 352 16.25 -27.31 -3.49
C ASP A 352 16.11 -26.71 -2.07
N ILE A 353 15.34 -27.41 -1.23
CA ILE A 353 15.39 -27.29 0.22
C ILE A 353 15.57 -28.70 0.80
N ALA A 354 16.68 -28.92 1.50
CA ALA A 354 16.94 -30.15 2.26
C ALA A 354 16.98 -29.83 3.76
N ALA A 355 16.04 -30.40 4.53
CA ALA A 355 16.03 -30.38 6.00
C ALA A 355 15.10 -31.49 6.53
N ASP A 356 15.53 -32.21 7.58
CA ASP A 356 14.74 -33.28 8.21
C ASP A 356 13.53 -32.73 8.99
N SER A 357 12.34 -32.76 8.37
CA SER A 357 11.03 -32.69 9.03
C SER A 357 9.90 -32.98 8.04
N SER A 358 8.85 -33.66 8.48
CA SER A 358 7.57 -33.66 7.78
C SER A 358 6.87 -32.29 7.92
N GLY A 359 6.05 -31.93 6.94
CA GLY A 359 5.40 -30.61 6.90
C GLY A 359 4.28 -30.51 5.89
N VAL A 360 3.50 -29.42 5.98
CA VAL A 360 2.38 -29.15 5.07
C VAL A 360 2.70 -27.91 4.24
N LEU A 361 2.54 -28.05 2.92
CA LEU A 361 2.43 -26.95 1.96
C LEU A 361 1.00 -26.44 1.91
N VAL A 362 0.81 -25.12 1.80
CA VAL A 362 -0.49 -24.50 1.51
C VAL A 362 -0.31 -23.39 0.46
N ASN A 363 -1.13 -23.39 -0.60
CA ASN A 363 -1.01 -22.55 -1.79
C ASN A 363 -2.29 -21.72 -2.05
N SER A 364 -2.28 -20.41 -1.83
CA SER A 364 -3.50 -19.56 -1.87
C SER A 364 -3.75 -18.81 -3.19
N VAL A 365 -4.97 -18.93 -3.75
CA VAL A 365 -5.42 -18.18 -4.95
C VAL A 365 -6.65 -17.29 -4.65
N PRO A 366 -6.55 -15.95 -4.71
CA PRO A 366 -7.67 -15.03 -4.44
C PRO A 366 -8.76 -15.04 -5.53
N LYS A 367 -10.01 -14.72 -5.14
CA LYS A 367 -11.19 -14.70 -6.02
C LYS A 367 -11.78 -13.32 -6.33
N ASP A 368 -11.97 -12.40 -5.37
CA ASP A 368 -12.42 -11.03 -5.66
C ASP A 368 -12.16 -10.01 -4.51
N ASP A 369 -12.70 -8.78 -4.66
CA ASP A 369 -12.40 -7.55 -3.90
C ASP A 369 -12.40 -7.68 -2.35
N SER A 370 -11.27 -8.12 -1.79
CA SER A 370 -10.93 -8.20 -0.36
C SER A 370 -9.84 -7.19 -0.02
N LEU A 371 -10.05 -6.36 1.00
CA LEU A 371 -9.39 -5.06 1.07
C LEU A 371 -8.00 -5.09 1.72
N ALA A 372 -7.04 -5.38 0.84
CA ALA A 372 -5.60 -5.17 0.88
C ALA A 372 -4.72 -6.10 1.79
N ILE A 373 -3.37 -5.99 1.69
CA ILE A 373 -2.46 -7.11 1.26
C ILE A 373 -1.06 -7.26 1.93
N VAL A 374 -0.72 -8.36 2.65
CA VAL A 374 0.67 -8.83 2.94
C VAL A 374 0.94 -10.34 3.11
N MET A 375 2.14 -10.90 2.84
CA MET A 375 3.20 -11.07 3.87
C MET A 375 4.58 -11.47 3.33
N GLY A 376 5.64 -10.67 3.53
CA GLY A 376 7.04 -11.12 3.37
C GLY A 376 7.60 -11.90 4.57
N LYS A 377 8.80 -12.49 4.44
CA LYS A 377 9.63 -12.93 5.59
C LYS A 377 10.46 -11.74 6.08
N ARG A 378 10.47 -11.48 7.40
CA ARG A 378 10.47 -10.09 7.91
C ARG A 378 9.35 -9.26 7.26
N ARG A 379 8.18 -9.91 7.12
CA ARG A 379 6.97 -9.54 7.84
C ARG A 379 6.66 -8.04 7.58
N LEU A 380 5.68 -7.63 6.71
CA LEU A 380 5.36 -6.30 6.02
C LEU A 380 3.90 -5.61 6.14
N ILE A 381 3.27 -5.13 7.26
CA ILE A 381 1.77 -5.11 7.50
C ILE A 381 0.97 -4.08 6.77
N ILE A 382 -0.17 -4.51 6.22
CA ILE A 382 -1.09 -3.84 5.29
C ILE A 382 -2.51 -4.20 5.76
N ASP A 383 -3.33 -3.19 6.08
CA ASP A 383 -4.74 -3.18 5.67
C ASP A 383 -4.73 -2.90 4.18
#